data_AF-A0A9P4T5S0-F1
#
_entry.id   AF-A0A9P4T5S0-F1
#
_cell.length_a   1.000
_cell.length_b   1.000
_cell.length_c   1.000
_cell.angle_alpha   90.00
_cell.angle_beta   90.00
_cell.angle_gamma   90.00
#
_symmetry.space_group_name_H-M   'P 1'
#
loop_
_entity.id
_entity.type
_entity.pdbx_description
1 polymer ?
#
loop_
_entity_poly.entity_id
_entity_poly.type
_entity_poly.pdbx_seq_one_letter_code
_entity_poly.pdbx_strand_id
1 'polypeptide(L)'
;MSHESVWYSRPRTYGKGSRECRVCTHPAGLIRKYGLNICRQCFREKSADIGFVKVRPSSAIPGRSSAASFATAAKDDDASRPEMCSAHHRAPD
;
A
#
# COMPACT_ATOMS: atom_id res chain seq x y z
N MET A 1 -36.34 -8.04 -10.79
CA MET A 1 -35.03 -8.73 -10.69
C MET A 1 -34.03 -8.17 -11.71
N SER A 2 -33.74 -6.86 -11.67
CA SER A 2 -32.83 -6.18 -12.62
C SER A 2 -31.44 -5.89 -12.04
N HIS A 3 -31.24 -6.08 -10.73
CA HIS A 3 -29.99 -5.75 -10.05
C HIS A 3 -28.91 -6.83 -10.25
N GLU A 4 -29.30 -8.10 -10.41
CA GLU A 4 -28.38 -9.23 -10.48
C GLU A 4 -27.57 -9.26 -11.80
N SER A 5 -28.17 -8.85 -12.92
CA SER A 5 -27.52 -8.85 -14.24
C SER A 5 -26.61 -7.64 -14.50
N VAL A 6 -26.64 -6.64 -13.62
CA VAL A 6 -25.86 -5.40 -13.77
C VAL A 6 -24.49 -5.50 -13.10
N TRP A 7 -24.37 -6.34 -12.06
CA TRP A 7 -23.11 -6.54 -11.34
C TRP A 7 -22.05 -7.17 -12.25
N TYR A 8 -20.89 -6.51 -12.36
CA TYR A 8 -19.79 -6.94 -13.23
C TYR A 8 -20.16 -7.13 -14.72
N SER A 9 -21.23 -6.47 -15.18
CA SER A 9 -21.70 -6.53 -16.57
C SER A 9 -20.69 -6.06 -17.62
N ARG A 10 -19.67 -5.28 -17.22
CA ARG A 10 -18.64 -4.74 -18.12
C ARG A 10 -17.32 -5.50 -17.97
N PRO A 11 -16.73 -6.01 -19.08
CA PRO A 11 -15.46 -6.71 -19.02
C PRO A 11 -14.32 -5.77 -18.61
N ARG A 12 -13.50 -6.19 -17.64
CA ARG A 12 -12.34 -5.43 -17.11
C ARG A 12 -11.01 -5.96 -17.65
N THR A 13 -10.96 -6.26 -18.93
CA THR A 13 -9.76 -6.83 -19.58
C THR A 13 -8.63 -5.80 -19.75
N TYR A 14 -8.96 -4.51 -19.85
CA TYR A 14 -8.00 -3.43 -20.04
C TYR A 14 -8.34 -2.17 -19.23
N GLY A 15 -7.43 -1.19 -19.21
CA GLY A 15 -7.58 0.07 -18.48
C GLY A 15 -7.17 0.00 -17.00
N LYS A 16 -7.44 1.08 -16.25
CA LYS A 16 -6.99 1.21 -14.84
C LYS A 16 -7.62 0.17 -13.91
N GLY A 17 -8.88 -0.19 -14.12
CA GLY A 17 -9.59 -1.18 -13.31
C GLY A 17 -9.31 -2.64 -13.67
N SER A 18 -8.44 -2.89 -14.65
CA SER A 18 -8.06 -4.26 -15.05
C SER A 18 -6.99 -4.88 -14.16
N ARG A 19 -6.26 -4.05 -13.42
CA ARG A 19 -5.07 -4.46 -12.67
C ARG A 19 -5.06 -3.75 -11.34
N GLU A 20 -4.58 -4.45 -10.34
CA GLU A 20 -4.44 -3.96 -8.97
C GLU A 20 -3.05 -4.27 -8.42
N CYS A 21 -2.68 -3.56 -7.35
CA CYS A 21 -1.45 -3.82 -6.64
C CYS A 21 -1.49 -5.21 -5.99
N ARG A 22 -0.42 -5.99 -6.17
CA ARG A 22 -0.26 -7.30 -5.53
C ARG A 22 -0.24 -7.27 -3.99
N VAL A 23 0.05 -6.11 -3.38
CA VAL A 23 0.19 -5.96 -1.92
C VAL A 23 -1.05 -5.34 -1.28
N CYS A 24 -1.54 -4.23 -1.83
CA CYS A 24 -2.61 -3.44 -1.21
C CYS A 24 -3.91 -3.40 -2.01
N THR A 25 -4.03 -4.18 -3.10
CA THR A 25 -5.18 -4.24 -4.04
C THR A 25 -5.67 -2.90 -4.59
N HIS A 26 -4.91 -1.81 -4.37
CA HIS A 26 -5.25 -0.50 -4.88
C HIS A 26 -4.88 -0.39 -6.38
N PRO A 27 -5.83 -0.01 -7.27
CA PRO A 27 -5.58 0.05 -8.71
C PRO A 27 -4.82 1.32 -9.15
N ALA A 28 -4.75 2.35 -8.30
CA ALA A 28 -4.08 3.61 -8.67
C ALA A 28 -2.57 3.56 -8.42
N GLY A 29 -1.81 4.23 -9.29
CA GLY A 29 -0.37 4.39 -9.09
C GLY A 29 0.43 3.10 -9.21
N LEU A 30 -0.05 2.15 -10.02
CA LEU A 30 0.58 0.87 -10.26
C LEU A 30 1.85 1.05 -11.11
N ILE A 31 2.98 0.55 -10.60
CA ILE A 31 4.23 0.45 -11.34
C ILE A 31 4.19 -0.85 -12.15
N ARG A 32 4.20 -0.69 -13.47
CA ARG A 32 4.02 -1.80 -14.45
C ARG A 32 5.34 -2.24 -15.10
N LYS A 33 6.44 -1.55 -14.81
CA LYS A 33 7.75 -1.87 -15.39
C LYS A 33 8.31 -3.15 -14.73
N TYR A 34 9.00 -3.97 -15.53
CA TYR A 34 9.62 -5.22 -15.10
C TYR A 34 8.66 -6.26 -14.49
N GLY A 35 7.36 -6.18 -14.78
CA GLY A 35 6.37 -7.16 -14.30
C GLY A 35 6.04 -7.09 -12.81
N LEU A 36 6.45 -6.02 -12.11
CA LEU A 36 6.28 -5.86 -10.66
C LEU A 36 4.80 -5.83 -10.26
N ASN A 37 3.96 -5.03 -10.95
CA ASN A 37 2.53 -4.84 -10.62
C ASN A 37 2.30 -4.45 -9.14
N ILE A 38 3.07 -3.48 -8.66
CA ILE A 38 3.05 -3.00 -7.27
C ILE A 38 2.77 -1.49 -7.25
N CYS A 39 2.06 -1.02 -6.23
CA CYS A 39 1.72 0.40 -6.05
C CYS A 39 2.97 1.23 -5.70
N ARG A 40 3.00 2.53 -6.02
CA ARG A 40 4.16 3.40 -5.72
C ARG A 40 4.51 3.51 -4.23
N GLN A 41 3.55 3.38 -3.32
CA GLN A 41 3.79 3.40 -1.86
C GLN A 41 4.47 2.10 -1.42
N CYS A 42 3.83 0.98 -1.75
CA CYS A 42 4.30 -0.38 -1.58
C CYS A 42 5.73 -0.59 -2.15
N PHE A 43 6.01 -0.03 -3.32
CA PHE A 43 7.32 -0.14 -3.95
C PHE A 43 8.41 0.57 -3.13
N ARG A 44 8.11 1.70 -2.49
CA ARG A 44 9.11 2.42 -1.67
C ARG A 44 9.47 1.62 -0.43
N GLU A 45 8.48 1.01 0.21
CA GLU A 45 8.67 0.16 1.39
C GLU A 45 9.46 -1.11 1.07
N LYS A 46 9.21 -1.73 -0.09
CA LYS A 46 9.82 -3.00 -0.50
C LYS A 46 11.01 -2.84 -1.46
N SER A 47 11.40 -1.62 -1.79
CA SER A 47 12.46 -1.36 -2.79
C SER A 47 13.79 -2.02 -2.42
N ALA A 48 14.17 -1.99 -1.15
CA ALA A 48 15.39 -2.61 -0.64
C ALA A 48 15.34 -4.14 -0.75
N ASP A 49 14.22 -4.77 -0.37
CA ASP A 49 14.03 -6.22 -0.42
C ASP A 49 14.04 -6.76 -1.85
N ILE A 50 13.58 -5.97 -2.82
CA ILE A 50 13.62 -6.30 -4.25
C ILE A 50 15.05 -6.12 -4.82
N GLY A 51 15.94 -5.42 -4.11
CA GLY A 51 17.31 -5.14 -4.53
C GLY A 51 17.50 -3.81 -5.27
N PHE A 52 16.53 -2.89 -5.22
CA PHE A 52 16.71 -1.54 -5.76
C PHE A 52 17.48 -0.67 -4.77
N VAL A 53 18.62 -0.13 -5.21
CA VAL A 53 19.47 0.78 -4.42
C VAL A 53 19.40 2.19 -5.01
N LYS A 54 19.30 3.20 -4.14
CA LYS A 54 19.34 4.61 -4.55
C LYS A 54 20.77 5.03 -4.89
N VAL A 55 21.07 5.20 -6.17
CA VAL A 55 22.41 5.55 -6.68
C VAL A 55 22.90 6.92 -6.21
N ARG A 56 22.00 7.91 -6.05
CA ARG A 56 22.34 9.25 -5.56
C ARG A 56 21.65 9.49 -4.22
N PRO A 57 22.36 9.44 -3.08
CA PRO A 57 21.76 9.79 -1.81
C PRO A 57 21.34 11.26 -1.82
N SER A 58 20.22 11.58 -1.16
CA SER A 58 19.68 12.95 -1.13
C SER A 58 20.61 13.97 -0.47
N SER A 59 21.67 13.49 0.21
CA SER A 59 22.75 14.29 0.77
C SER A 59 23.76 14.81 -0.26
N ALA A 60 23.74 14.31 -1.50
CA ALA A 60 24.67 14.71 -2.57
C ALA A 60 24.11 15.82 -3.49
N ILE A 61 22.96 16.42 -3.16
CA ILE A 61 22.35 17.50 -3.92
C ILE A 61 22.58 18.83 -3.17
N PRO A 62 23.39 19.76 -3.71
CA PRO A 62 23.47 21.10 -3.14
C PRO A 62 22.07 21.74 -3.15
N GLY A 63 21.59 22.18 -1.98
CA GLY A 63 20.31 22.92 -1.86
C GLY A 63 19.06 22.11 -1.51
N ARG A 64 19.17 20.80 -1.21
CA ARG A 64 18.03 20.01 -0.68
C ARG A 64 18.23 19.74 0.81
N SER A 65 17.70 20.63 1.65
CA SER A 65 17.72 20.48 3.11
C SER A 65 17.14 19.12 3.51
N SER A 66 18.00 18.32 4.13
CA SER A 66 17.66 17.11 4.84
C SER A 66 16.90 17.48 6.12
N ALA A 67 15.60 17.70 6.01
CA ALA A 67 14.75 17.42 7.16
C ALA A 67 14.72 15.88 7.30
N ALA A 68 15.32 15.43 8.41
CA ALA A 68 15.40 14.09 9.01
C ALA A 68 14.23 13.12 8.67
N SER A 69 14.37 11.78 8.75
CA SER A 69 15.02 11.05 9.85
C SER A 69 15.38 9.62 9.47
N PHE A 70 16.65 9.25 9.63
CA PHE A 70 16.98 7.98 10.25
C PHE A 70 17.20 8.27 11.74
N ALA A 71 16.22 7.96 12.57
CA ALA A 71 16.26 7.88 14.04
C ALA A 71 14.80 7.65 14.48
N THR A 72 14.37 6.62 15.20
CA THR A 72 14.99 5.52 15.95
C THR A 72 13.78 4.63 16.27
N ALA A 73 13.71 3.39 15.78
CA ALA A 73 12.75 2.44 16.34
C ALA A 73 13.49 1.69 17.45
N ALA A 74 13.37 2.23 18.65
CA ALA A 74 13.66 1.50 19.87
C ALA A 74 12.99 0.13 19.80
N LYS A 75 13.79 -0.92 19.95
CA LYS A 75 13.31 -2.10 20.66
C LYS A 75 13.17 -1.65 22.11
N ASP A 76 11.95 -1.63 22.63
CA ASP A 76 11.64 -2.06 23.98
C ASP A 76 10.13 -2.28 24.08
N ASP A 77 9.81 -3.44 24.64
CA ASP A 77 8.50 -4.05 24.83
C ASP A 77 7.57 -3.28 25.81
N ASP A 78 6.31 -3.69 25.80
CA ASP A 78 5.23 -3.41 26.76
C ASP A 78 4.45 -2.08 26.63
N ALA A 79 3.41 -2.11 25.81
CA ALA A 79 2.19 -1.35 26.07
C ALA A 79 0.98 -2.28 25.91
N SER A 80 0.76 -3.03 26.98
CA SER A 80 -0.51 -3.62 27.39
C SER A 80 -1.76 -2.99 26.75
N ARG A 81 -2.48 -3.81 25.96
CA ARG A 81 -3.94 -3.82 25.66
C ARG A 81 -4.66 -2.47 25.48
N PRO A 82 -5.13 -2.13 24.26
CA PRO A 82 -6.36 -1.37 24.09
C PRO A 82 -7.58 -2.31 24.08
N GLU A 83 -8.62 -1.82 24.73
CA GLU A 83 -9.85 -2.51 25.10
C GLU A 83 -10.65 -3.11 23.96
N MET A 84 -11.39 -4.16 24.34
CA MET A 84 -12.43 -4.81 23.56
C MET A 84 -13.49 -3.78 23.15
N CYS A 85 -13.53 -3.41 21.87
CA CYS A 85 -14.73 -2.86 21.26
C CYS A 85 -15.77 -3.99 21.15
N SER A 86 -16.52 -4.19 22.23
CA SER A 86 -17.74 -5.00 22.28
C SER A 86 -18.79 -4.37 21.37
N ALA A 87 -18.69 -4.63 20.08
CA ALA A 87 -19.73 -4.32 19.11
C ALA A 87 -20.92 -5.25 19.37
N HIS A 88 -21.95 -4.65 19.95
CA HIS A 88 -23.32 -5.13 20.09
C HIS A 88 -23.74 -6.06 18.96
N HIS A 89 -23.84 -7.36 19.26
CA HIS A 89 -24.73 -8.28 18.57
C HIS A 89 -26.08 -8.26 19.28
N ARG A 90 -26.99 -7.41 18.81
CA ARG A 90 -28.46 -7.51 18.94
C ARG A 90 -29.01 -6.85 17.67
N ALA A 91 -29.85 -7.45 16.84
CA ALA A 91 -30.73 -8.59 17.03
C ALA A 91 -31.01 -9.29 15.68
N PRO A 92 -31.44 -10.56 15.70
CA PRO A 92 -32.32 -11.12 14.68
C PRO A 92 -33.79 -10.75 14.98
N ASP A 93 -34.51 -10.29 13.96
CA ASP A 93 -35.92 -10.58 13.64
C ASP A 93 -36.19 -10.17 12.18
#